data_AF-A0A7Z2YC82-F1
#
_entry.id   AF-A0A7Z2YC82-F1
#
_cell.length_a   1.000
_cell.length_b   1.000
_cell.length_c   1.000
_cell.angle_alpha   90.00
_cell.angle_beta   90.00
_cell.angle_gamma   90.00
#
_symmetry.space_group_name_H-M   'P 1'
#
loop_
_entity.id
_entity.type
_entity.pdbx_description
1 polymer ?
#
loop_
_entity_poly.entity_id
_entity_poly.type
_entity_poly.pdbx_seq_one_letter_code
_entity_poly.pdbx_strand_id
1 'polypeptide(L)'
;MIQKTIYNLPLRGLYWIAKDFFPVFNSIIEPKSKVIRDIRNHLEHKYVKTVIYKISPDKVSGDKLAYYLTTEELLKHTLTLLKLSRDAIIYLIMEIHVEENFREKTRKKDIIPFPMKLYGIDEEWKL
;
A
#
# COMPACT_ATOMS: atom_id res chain seq x y z
N MET A 1 8.81 21.60 -12.20
CA MET A 1 8.48 20.41 -11.38
C MET A 1 6.96 20.22 -11.20
N ILE A 2 6.18 21.28 -10.96
CA ILE A 2 4.72 21.23 -10.75
C ILE A 2 3.91 20.78 -11.99
N GLN A 3 4.35 21.10 -13.21
CA GLN A 3 3.64 20.65 -14.43
C GLN A 3 3.61 19.12 -14.61
N LYS A 4 4.60 18.40 -14.07
CA LYS A 4 4.74 16.95 -14.28
C LYS A 4 3.70 16.15 -13.49
N THR A 5 3.40 16.58 -12.27
CA THR A 5 2.38 16.00 -11.39
C THR A 5 0.94 16.34 -11.80
N ILE A 6 0.72 17.30 -12.72
CA ILE A 6 -0.63 17.64 -13.18
C ILE A 6 -1.18 16.61 -14.18
N TYR A 7 -0.32 16.04 -15.03
CA TYR A 7 -0.73 15.10 -16.09
C TYR A 7 -0.63 13.62 -15.69
N ASN A 8 0.13 13.28 -14.64
CA ASN A 8 0.29 11.90 -14.20
C ASN A 8 -0.82 11.51 -13.19
N LEU A 9 -2.00 11.17 -13.73
CA LEU A 9 -3.15 10.73 -12.94
C LEU A 9 -2.86 9.46 -12.09
N PRO A 10 -2.15 8.43 -12.60
CA PRO A 10 -1.78 7.26 -11.80
C PRO A 10 -0.94 7.61 -10.57
N LEU A 11 0.06 8.49 -10.73
CA LEU A 11 0.88 8.97 -9.61
C LEU A 11 0.02 9.65 -8.53
N ARG A 12 -1.01 10.42 -8.93
CA ARG A 12 -1.96 11.00 -7.97
C ARG A 12 -2.76 9.93 -7.24
N GLY A 13 -3.22 8.89 -7.95
CA GLY A 13 -3.90 7.75 -7.34
C GLY A 13 -3.03 7.06 -6.30
N LEU A 14 -1.78 6.77 -6.65
CA LEU A 14 -0.79 6.17 -5.74
C LEU A 14 -0.51 7.06 -4.51
N TYR A 15 -0.38 8.37 -4.72
CA TYR A 15 -0.23 9.34 -3.63
C TYR A 15 -1.39 9.30 -2.64
N TRP A 16 -2.64 9.20 -3.11
CA TRP A 16 -3.80 9.12 -2.23
C TRP A 16 -3.86 7.81 -1.45
N ILE A 17 -3.56 6.67 -2.09
CA ILE A 17 -3.42 5.39 -1.38
C ILE A 17 -2.37 5.52 -0.27
N ALA A 18 -1.19 6.06 -0.56
CA ALA A 18 -0.13 6.24 0.44
C ALA A 18 -0.56 7.15 1.59
N LYS A 19 -1.25 8.25 1.28
CA LYS A 19 -1.72 9.23 2.28
C LYS A 19 -2.72 8.63 3.28
N ASP A 20 -3.55 7.68 2.85
CA ASP A 20 -4.49 6.99 3.74
C ASP A 20 -3.79 6.09 4.77
N PHE A 21 -2.56 5.61 4.49
CA PHE A 21 -1.75 4.83 5.43
C PHE A 21 -0.77 5.67 6.26
N PHE A 22 -0.29 6.80 5.71
CA PHE A 22 0.69 7.70 6.35
C PHE A 22 0.09 9.10 6.54
N PRO A 23 -0.79 9.30 7.54
CA PRO A 23 -1.38 10.61 7.77
C PRO A 23 -0.35 11.56 8.36
N VAL A 24 0.12 12.51 7.56
CA VAL A 24 0.96 13.63 8.01
C VAL A 24 0.10 14.72 8.71
N PHE A 25 -1.22 14.75 8.44
CA PHE A 25 -2.12 15.84 8.88
C PHE A 25 -3.43 15.37 9.54
N ASN A 26 -3.48 14.17 10.13
CA ASN A 26 -4.68 13.57 10.75
C ASN A 26 -5.93 13.43 9.85
N SER A 27 -5.87 13.81 8.58
CA SER A 27 -6.97 13.66 7.61
C SER A 27 -6.84 12.31 6.88
N ILE A 28 -7.27 11.23 7.53
CA ILE A 28 -7.50 9.95 6.85
C ILE A 28 -8.82 10.08 6.08
N ILE A 29 -8.80 9.79 4.78
CA ILE A 29 -9.98 9.93 3.92
C ILE A 29 -10.76 8.61 3.93
N GLU A 30 -10.07 7.48 3.84
CA GLU A 30 -10.69 6.15 3.85
C GLU A 30 -10.69 5.52 5.26
N PRO A 31 -11.86 5.33 5.89
CA PRO A 31 -11.95 4.73 7.23
C PRO A 31 -11.37 3.32 7.32
N LYS A 32 -11.45 2.52 6.24
CA LYS A 32 -10.91 1.15 6.24
C LYS A 32 -9.38 1.14 6.36
N SER A 33 -8.71 2.10 5.74
CA SER A 33 -7.26 2.23 5.79
C SER A 33 -6.77 2.54 7.20
N LYS A 34 -7.54 3.32 7.97
CA LYS A 34 -7.29 3.54 9.41
C LYS A 34 -7.29 2.25 10.19
N VAL A 35 -8.33 1.41 10.02
CA VAL A 35 -8.45 0.14 10.76
C VAL A 35 -7.30 -0.81 10.41
N ILE A 36 -6.95 -0.92 9.13
CA ILE A 36 -5.81 -1.75 8.70
C ILE A 36 -4.50 -1.25 9.33
N ARG A 37 -4.28 0.08 9.36
CA ARG A 37 -3.11 0.69 9.98
C ARG A 37 -3.07 0.42 11.49
N ASP A 38 -4.21 0.50 12.18
CA ASP A 38 -4.30 0.23 13.61
C ASP A 38 -4.01 -1.26 13.90
N ILE A 39 -4.52 -2.18 13.07
CA ILE A 39 -4.19 -3.63 13.15
C ILE A 39 -2.68 -3.84 12.93
N ARG A 40 -2.09 -3.23 11.89
CA ARG A 40 -0.65 -3.32 11.60
C ARG A 40 0.18 -2.83 12.78
N ASN A 41 -0.15 -1.67 13.33
CA ASN A 41 0.54 -1.10 14.49
C ASN A 41 0.49 -2.05 15.71
N HIS A 42 -0.64 -2.74 15.93
CA HIS A 42 -0.74 -3.76 16.97
C HIS A 42 0.04 -5.04 16.64
N LEU A 43 0.13 -5.45 15.37
CA LEU A 43 0.99 -6.57 14.97
C LEU A 43 2.48 -6.26 15.09
N GLU A 44 2.87 -5.01 14.83
CA GLU A 44 4.27 -4.54 14.90
C GLU A 44 4.76 -4.39 16.35
N HIS A 45 3.90 -3.90 17.24
CA HIS A 45 4.32 -3.50 18.59
C HIS A 45 3.62 -4.26 19.74
N LYS A 46 2.61 -5.10 19.45
CA LYS A 46 1.81 -5.85 20.42
C LYS A 46 1.35 -7.19 19.80
N TYR A 47 0.07 -7.53 19.88
CA TYR A 47 -0.53 -8.67 19.19
C TYR A 47 -2.03 -8.48 18.93
N VAL A 48 -2.57 -9.37 18.12
CA VAL A 48 -3.97 -9.43 17.70
C VAL A 48 -4.59 -10.73 18.20
N LYS A 49 -5.83 -10.67 18.70
CA LYS A 49 -6.62 -11.85 19.09
C LYS A 49 -7.88 -11.95 18.24
N THR A 50 -8.09 -13.12 17.65
CA THR A 50 -9.34 -13.44 16.96
C THR A 50 -10.33 -14.07 17.94
N VAL A 51 -11.57 -13.59 17.90
CA VAL A 51 -12.67 -14.12 18.72
C VAL A 51 -13.86 -14.48 17.84
N ILE A 52 -14.64 -15.48 18.26
CA ILE A 52 -15.83 -15.91 17.51
C ILE A 52 -16.90 -14.81 17.53
N TYR A 53 -17.07 -14.15 18.68
CA TYR A 53 -17.99 -13.03 18.87
C TYR A 53 -17.29 -11.88 19.60
N LYS A 54 -17.56 -10.64 19.18
CA LYS A 54 -17.13 -9.44 19.91
C LYS A 54 -17.96 -9.30 21.17
N ILE A 55 -17.49 -9.88 22.26
CA ILE A 55 -18.00 -9.54 23.60
C ILE A 55 -17.35 -8.22 23.98
N SER A 56 -18.11 -7.27 24.52
CA SER A 56 -17.60 -5.93 24.89
C SER A 56 -16.27 -6.04 25.65
N PRO A 57 -15.23 -5.30 25.23
CA PRO A 57 -13.86 -5.46 25.75
C PRO A 57 -13.78 -5.27 27.27
N ASP A 58 -14.68 -4.50 27.86
CA ASP A 58 -14.71 -4.25 29.30
C ASP A 58 -15.14 -5.46 30.15
N LYS A 59 -15.68 -6.53 29.56
CA LYS A 59 -16.31 -7.62 30.32
C LYS A 59 -15.54 -8.95 30.36
N VAL A 60 -14.51 -9.17 29.54
CA VAL A 60 -13.93 -10.53 29.38
C VAL A 60 -12.40 -10.60 29.56
N SER A 61 -11.65 -9.52 29.33
CA SER A 61 -10.20 -9.62 29.37
C SER A 61 -9.55 -8.27 29.67
N GLY A 62 -8.95 -8.14 30.85
CA GLY A 62 -8.15 -6.96 31.26
C GLY A 62 -6.85 -6.76 30.47
N ASP A 63 -6.76 -7.36 29.29
CA ASP A 63 -5.61 -7.35 28.40
C ASP A 63 -5.64 -6.10 27.51
N LYS A 64 -4.96 -5.05 27.99
CA LYS A 64 -4.85 -3.75 27.30
C LYS A 64 -3.92 -3.78 26.08
N LEU A 65 -3.21 -4.89 25.85
CA LEU A 65 -2.27 -5.03 24.75
C LEU A 65 -2.91 -5.64 23.49
N ALA A 66 -3.92 -6.49 23.67
CA ALA A 66 -4.59 -7.16 22.58
C ALA A 66 -5.50 -6.24 21.75
N TYR A 67 -5.36 -6.29 20.43
CA TYR A 67 -6.40 -5.84 19.53
C TYR A 67 -7.37 -6.99 19.20
N TYR A 68 -8.65 -6.81 19.53
CA TYR A 68 -9.68 -7.84 19.33
C TYR A 68 -10.45 -7.62 18.03
N LEU A 69 -10.53 -8.67 17.23
CA LEU A 69 -11.43 -8.71 16.08
C LEU A 69 -11.95 -10.12 15.82
N THR A 70 -12.98 -10.26 14.98
CA THR A 70 -13.44 -11.58 14.56
C THR A 70 -12.62 -12.12 13.39
N THR A 71 -12.69 -13.43 13.16
CA THR A 71 -12.05 -14.06 11.99
C THR A 71 -12.60 -13.47 10.68
N GLU A 72 -13.90 -13.15 10.63
CA GLU A 72 -14.53 -12.52 9.46
C GLU A 72 -14.01 -11.11 9.21
N GLU A 73 -13.81 -10.32 10.27
CA GLU A 73 -13.22 -8.98 10.17
C GLU A 73 -11.78 -9.07 9.69
N LEU A 74 -11.01 -10.04 10.19
CA LEU A 74 -9.62 -10.23 9.80
C LEU A 74 -9.53 -10.53 8.31
N LEU A 75 -10.37 -11.46 7.84
CA LEU A 75 -10.47 -11.82 6.43
C LEU A 75 -10.85 -10.59 5.58
N LYS A 76 -11.86 -9.84 6.00
CA LYS A 76 -12.33 -8.64 5.30
C LYS A 76 -11.25 -7.57 5.19
N HIS A 77 -10.53 -7.28 6.27
CA HIS A 77 -9.44 -6.31 6.28
C HIS A 77 -8.26 -6.76 5.42
N THR A 78 -7.92 -8.05 5.48
CA THR A 78 -6.85 -8.65 4.67
C THR A 78 -7.19 -8.59 3.17
N LEU A 79 -8.42 -8.94 2.78
CA LEU A 79 -8.88 -8.80 1.40
C LEU A 79 -8.90 -7.35 0.92
N THR A 80 -9.24 -6.42 1.80
CA THR A 80 -9.18 -4.98 1.49
C THR A 80 -7.75 -4.53 1.26
N LEU A 81 -6.82 -4.93 2.13
CA LEU A 81 -5.40 -4.65 1.98
C LEU A 81 -4.85 -5.23 0.67
N LEU A 82 -5.20 -6.48 0.34
CA LEU A 82 -4.78 -7.12 -0.91
C LEU A 82 -5.24 -6.33 -2.15
N LYS A 83 -6.49 -5.84 -2.14
CA LYS A 83 -7.01 -4.99 -3.23
C LYS A 83 -6.24 -3.68 -3.33
N LEU A 84 -5.99 -2.99 -2.21
CA LEU A 84 -5.21 -1.75 -2.20
C LEU A 84 -3.78 -1.97 -2.69
N SER A 85 -3.12 -3.06 -2.29
CA SER A 85 -1.79 -3.42 -2.76
C SER A 85 -1.77 -3.66 -4.27
N ARG A 86 -2.77 -4.39 -4.80
CA ARG A 86 -2.91 -4.59 -6.24
C ARG A 86 -3.10 -3.26 -6.98
N ASP A 87 -3.98 -2.41 -6.47
CA ASP A 87 -4.28 -1.11 -7.09
C ASP A 87 -3.04 -0.20 -7.05
N ALA A 88 -2.25 -0.22 -5.96
CA ALA A 88 -0.98 0.49 -5.85
C ALA A 88 0.06 0.00 -6.89
N ILE A 89 0.20 -1.31 -7.09
CA ILE A 89 1.10 -1.88 -8.10
C ILE A 89 0.66 -1.44 -9.51
N ILE A 90 -0.64 -1.50 -9.80
CA ILE A 90 -1.18 -1.05 -11.09
C ILE A 90 -0.87 0.43 -11.31
N TYR A 91 -1.13 1.29 -10.32
CA TYR A 91 -0.84 2.72 -10.45
C TYR A 91 0.65 3.01 -10.60
N LEU A 92 1.53 2.28 -9.92
CA LEU A 92 2.97 2.40 -10.10
C LEU A 92 3.40 2.06 -11.53
N ILE A 93 2.92 0.94 -12.08
CA ILE A 93 3.24 0.54 -13.46
C ILE A 93 2.72 1.58 -14.46
N MET A 94 1.49 2.06 -14.27
CA MET A 94 0.89 3.08 -15.13
C MET A 94 1.64 4.42 -15.04
N GLU A 95 2.07 4.82 -13.84
CA GLU A 95 2.88 6.01 -13.64
C GLU A 95 4.19 5.93 -14.42
N ILE A 96 4.92 4.81 -14.28
CA ILE A 96 6.18 4.57 -15.01
C ILE A 96 5.93 4.66 -16.52
N HIS A 97 4.85 4.05 -17.01
CA HIS A 97 4.50 4.11 -18.43
C HIS A 97 4.23 5.55 -18.92
N VAL A 98 3.46 6.34 -18.16
CA VAL A 98 3.19 7.76 -18.48
C VAL A 98 4.49 8.56 -18.49
N GLU A 99 5.37 8.31 -17.52
CA GLU A 99 6.67 8.99 -17.40
C GLU A 99 7.63 8.65 -18.55
N GLU A 100 7.76 7.38 -18.91
CA GLU A 100 8.60 6.97 -20.02
C GLU A 100 8.09 7.52 -21.35
N ASN A 101 6.77 7.50 -21.60
CA ASN A 101 6.17 8.12 -22.79
C ASN A 101 6.43 9.63 -22.85
N PHE A 102 6.35 10.34 -21.72
CA PHE A 102 6.65 11.76 -21.66
C PHE A 102 8.13 12.04 -21.93
N ARG A 103 9.01 11.21 -21.36
CA ARG A 103 10.46 11.29 -21.52
C ARG A 103 10.89 10.98 -22.95
N GLU A 104 10.23 10.08 -23.65
CA GLU A 104 10.43 9.85 -25.09
C GLU A 104 10.06 11.08 -25.93
N LYS A 105 8.88 11.67 -25.70
CA LYS A 105 8.39 12.85 -26.45
C LYS A 105 9.24 14.10 -26.25
N THR A 106 9.85 14.25 -25.08
CA THR A 106 10.68 15.42 -24.72
C THR A 106 12.18 15.19 -24.92
N ARG A 107 12.57 14.01 -25.38
CA ARG A 107 13.96 13.62 -25.60
C ARG A 107 14.60 14.45 -26.71
N LYS A 108 15.82 14.93 -26.48
CA LYS A 108 16.67 15.48 -27.55
C LYS A 108 17.10 14.33 -28.47
N LYS A 109 17.01 14.53 -29.79
CA LYS A 109 17.27 13.48 -30.81
C LYS A 109 18.65 12.82 -30.68
N ASP A 110 19.63 13.51 -30.08
CA ASP A 110 21.00 13.00 -29.93
C ASP A 110 21.20 12.08 -28.72
N ILE A 111 20.18 11.87 -27.87
CA ILE A 111 20.28 11.04 -26.66
C ILE A 111 19.62 9.68 -26.92
N ILE A 112 20.42 8.66 -27.19
CA ILE A 112 19.95 7.27 -27.38
C ILE A 112 19.78 6.60 -26.01
N PRO A 113 18.61 6.00 -25.69
CA PRO A 113 18.46 5.24 -24.47
C PRO A 113 19.28 3.96 -24.55
N PHE A 114 20.12 3.70 -23.55
CA PHE A 114 20.74 2.40 -23.40
C PHE A 114 19.78 1.49 -22.61
N PRO A 115 19.32 0.36 -23.17
CA PRO A 115 18.49 -0.56 -22.43
C PRO A 115 19.30 -1.14 -21.26
N MET A 116 18.78 -0.99 -20.04
CA MET A 116 19.35 -1.69 -18.89
C MET A 116 19.04 -3.18 -19.07
N LYS A 117 20.05 -3.98 -19.36
CA LYS A 117 19.91 -5.43 -19.35
C LYS A 117 19.63 -5.86 -17.91
N LEU A 118 18.47 -6.46 -17.69
CA LEU A 118 18.18 -7.17 -16.45
C LEU A 118 18.90 -8.51 -16.55
N TYR A 119 19.83 -8.75 -15.62
CA TYR A 119 20.46 -10.06 -15.50
C TYR A 119 19.47 -10.99 -14.80
N GLY A 120 19.29 -12.19 -15.36
CA GLY A 120 18.59 -13.26 -14.65
C GLY A 120 19.35 -13.57 -13.36
N ILE A 121 18.62 -13.70 -12.26
CA ILE A 121 19.20 -14.25 -11.03
C ILE A 121 19.18 -15.77 -11.22
N ASP A 122 20.33 -16.40 -11.33
CA ASP A 122 20.40 -17.88 -11.27
C ASP A 122 19.87 -18.33 -9.92
N GLU A 123 18.79 -19.11 -9.93
CA GLU A 123 18.18 -19.67 -8.72
C GLU A 123 18.87 -20.97 -8.26
N GLU A 124 19.94 -21.39 -8.95
CA GLU A 124 20.67 -22.63 -8.67
C GLU A 124 21.23 -22.70 -7.23
N TRP A 125 21.49 -21.55 -6.59
CA TRP A 125 21.95 -21.50 -5.20
C TRP A 125 20.87 -21.82 -4.16
N LYS A 126 19.60 -21.98 -4.56
CA LYS A 126 18.46 -22.28 -3.66
C LYS A 126 18.12 -23.77 -3.57
N LEU A 127 18.86 -24.64 -4.27
CA LEU A 127 18.70 -26.11 -4.24
C LEU A 127 19.72 -26.79 -3.32
#